data_AF-A0A5E4FGW6-F1
#
_entry.id   AF-A0A5E4FGW6-F1
#
_cell.length_a   1.000
_cell.length_b   1.000
_cell.length_c   1.000
_cell.angle_alpha   90.00
_cell.angle_beta   90.00
_cell.angle_gamma   90.00
#
_symmetry.space_group_name_H-M   'P 1'
#
loop_
_entity.id
_entity.type
_entity.pdbx_description
1 polymer ?
#
loop_
_entity_poly.entity_id
_entity_poly.type
_entity_poly.pdbx_seq_one_letter_code
_entity_poly.pdbx_strand_id
1 'polypeptide(L)'
;MSRPNHHQQQINLEIKRHEDNIKFLQSEINRLSESILDLQVSLGKHLPANGTGTTNESGTTLAEKDETEQILRHEKSAASLLCRLNLLKSPHTTQALNLALTKDVLGIVGIVATLGRVDDDNLSRLLSEYLGLETMLAIVCRTYEGVKVLEKYDADGTIISTAGIHGLGSSIGKSIKGRFLVICLEDLSPYVGGFVADDPQRKLSLPKPKLPNGECPPAFLDYAVNTINLDDKNLDCLTSGGHGLRETLFYSLFSRLQIYRTRAEMHLALPCINDGALSLDGGVIKKSGVFILGSRKDIEVKFPATSGESSMSAKYLETEDMIKKLKWERSHVTEDMQREQELLDFAKANFTRQV
;
A
#
# COMPACT_ATOMS: atom_id res chain seq x y z
N MET A 1 30.25 52.47 26.39
CA MET A 1 29.85 51.72 25.17
C MET A 1 30.07 50.25 25.43
N SER A 2 29.03 49.54 25.88
CA SER A 2 29.10 48.08 26.10
C SER A 2 29.11 47.38 24.75
N ARG A 3 30.09 46.51 24.52
CA ARG A 3 30.16 45.67 23.32
C ARG A 3 28.90 44.78 23.25
N PRO A 4 28.30 44.56 22.07
CA PRO A 4 27.29 43.51 21.92
C PRO A 4 27.93 42.19 22.35
N ASN A 5 27.25 41.46 23.23
CA ASN A 5 27.70 40.16 23.70
C ASN A 5 27.85 39.24 22.47
N HIS A 6 29.06 38.79 22.14
CA HIS A 6 29.38 38.03 20.91
C HIS A 6 28.43 36.83 20.70
N HIS A 7 27.98 36.24 21.80
CA HIS A 7 26.99 35.17 21.86
C HIS A 7 25.61 35.57 21.31
N GLN A 8 25.15 36.80 21.58
CA GLN A 8 23.86 37.31 21.09
C GLN A 8 23.88 37.52 19.57
N GLN A 9 25.01 37.96 19.02
CA GLN A 9 25.17 38.12 17.58
C GLN A 9 25.14 36.77 16.86
N GLN A 10 25.71 35.73 17.49
CA GLN A 10 25.70 34.37 16.95
C GLN A 10 24.30 33.77 16.91
N ILE A 11 23.49 33.94 17.96
CA ILE A 11 22.09 33.48 17.99
C ILE A 11 21.23 34.21 16.96
N ASN A 12 21.43 35.52 16.76
CA ASN A 12 20.71 36.28 15.74
C ASN A 12 21.03 35.81 14.30
N LEU A 13 22.28 35.45 14.03
CA LEU A 13 22.68 34.88 12.74
C LEU A 13 22.04 33.50 12.52
N GLU A 14 21.93 32.70 13.58
CA GLU A 14 21.29 31.39 13.55
C GLU A 14 19.77 31.50 13.30
N ILE A 15 19.07 32.39 14.01
CA ILE A 15 17.64 32.68 13.77
C ILE A 15 17.41 33.11 12.32
N LYS A 16 18.23 34.04 11.81
CA LYS A 16 18.11 34.52 10.43
C LYS A 16 18.31 33.38 9.42
N ARG A 17 19.28 32.50 9.65
CA ARG A 17 19.52 31.33 8.80
C ARG A 17 18.29 30.43 8.75
N HIS A 18 17.69 30.11 9.89
CA HIS A 18 16.49 29.29 9.96
C HIS A 18 15.30 29.95 9.25
N GLU A 19 15.12 31.27 9.39
CA GLU A 19 14.06 32.01 8.68
C GLU A 19 14.26 32.01 7.16
N ASP A 20 15.50 32.15 6.69
CA ASP A 20 15.83 32.10 5.26
C ASP A 20 15.64 30.67 4.69
N ASN A 21 16.00 29.63 5.46
CA ASN A 21 15.74 28.23 5.09
C ASN A 21 14.24 27.91 4.98
N ILE A 22 13.41 28.38 5.91
CA ILE A 22 11.95 28.18 5.85
C ILE A 22 11.36 28.86 4.61
N LYS A 23 11.79 30.07 4.28
CA LYS A 23 11.36 30.76 3.05
C LYS A 23 11.73 29.96 1.80
N PHE A 24 12.94 29.40 1.76
CA PHE A 24 13.39 28.54 0.67
C PHE A 24 12.50 27.29 0.54
N LEU A 25 12.30 26.55 1.64
CA LEU A 25 11.47 25.34 1.65
C LEU A 25 10.02 25.64 1.25
N GLN A 26 9.46 26.77 1.71
CA GLN A 26 8.13 27.21 1.31
C GLN A 26 8.05 27.52 -0.19
N SER A 27 9.09 28.12 -0.78
CA SER A 27 9.17 28.34 -2.22
C SER A 27 9.21 27.03 -3.02
N GLU A 28 9.91 26.01 -2.52
CA GLU A 28 9.96 24.68 -3.12
C GLU A 28 8.61 23.96 -3.04
N ILE A 29 7.91 24.05 -1.90
CA ILE A 29 6.55 23.50 -1.73
C ILE A 29 5.58 24.13 -2.75
N ASN A 30 5.67 25.44 -2.97
CA ASN A 30 4.85 26.15 -3.94
C ASN A 30 5.17 25.68 -5.37
N ARG A 31 6.46 25.58 -5.73
CA ARG A 31 6.91 25.08 -7.04
C ARG A 31 6.42 23.66 -7.33
N LEU A 32 6.52 22.76 -6.36
CA LEU A 32 6.02 21.39 -6.48
C LEU A 32 4.49 21.36 -6.61
N SER A 33 3.78 22.23 -5.88
CA SER A 33 2.32 22.33 -5.96
C SER A 33 1.85 22.84 -7.31
N GLU A 34 2.54 23.82 -7.90
CA GLU A 34 2.28 24.30 -9.27
C GLU A 34 2.53 23.19 -10.30
N SER A 35 3.65 22.46 -10.18
CA SER A 35 3.98 21.35 -11.09
C SER A 35 2.94 20.22 -11.04
N ILE A 36 2.46 19.88 -9.83
CA ILE A 36 1.37 18.90 -9.65
C ILE A 36 0.09 19.41 -10.32
N LEU A 37 -0.26 20.69 -10.11
CA LEU A 37 -1.47 21.27 -10.69
C LEU A 37 -1.42 21.27 -12.23
N ASP A 38 -0.29 21.65 -12.82
CA ASP A 38 -0.11 21.68 -14.28
C ASP A 38 -0.24 20.29 -14.90
N LEU A 39 0.39 19.27 -14.29
CA LEU A 39 0.27 17.88 -14.74
C LEU A 39 -1.16 17.36 -14.56
N GLN A 40 -1.85 17.70 -13.47
CA GLN A 40 -3.25 17.33 -13.26
C GLN A 40 -4.18 18.01 -14.28
N VAL A 41 -3.95 19.27 -14.63
CA VAL A 41 -4.69 19.99 -15.69
C VAL A 41 -4.42 19.38 -17.05
N SER A 42 -3.17 19.01 -17.36
CA SER A 42 -2.82 18.29 -18.59
C SER A 42 -3.54 16.95 -18.67
N LEU A 43 -3.56 16.19 -17.57
CA LEU A 43 -4.26 14.91 -17.46
C LEU A 43 -5.77 15.07 -17.70
N GLY A 44 -6.38 16.10 -17.10
CA GLY A 44 -7.79 16.43 -17.27
C GLY A 44 -8.20 16.81 -18.69
N LYS A 45 -7.28 17.38 -19.49
CA LYS A 45 -7.49 17.69 -20.92
C LYS A 45 -7.40 16.45 -21.82
N HIS A 46 -6.82 15.35 -21.33
CA HIS A 46 -6.71 14.09 -22.06
C HIS A 46 -7.86 13.10 -21.78
N LEU A 47 -8.79 13.41 -20.87
CA LEU A 47 -10.07 12.71 -20.83
C LEU A 47 -10.87 13.06 -22.09
N PRO A 48 -11.41 12.09 -22.84
CA PRO A 48 -12.31 12.41 -23.94
C PRO A 48 -13.52 13.14 -23.37
N ALA A 49 -13.78 14.35 -23.85
CA ALA A 49 -15.10 14.95 -23.73
C ALA A 49 -16.07 13.98 -24.41
N ASN A 50 -17.05 13.45 -23.67
CA ASN A 50 -18.11 12.58 -24.19
C ASN A 50 -18.67 13.16 -25.49
N GLY A 51 -18.25 12.58 -26.61
CA GLY A 51 -18.84 12.80 -27.91
C GLY A 51 -20.22 12.16 -27.90
N THR A 52 -21.23 13.00 -28.07
CA THR A 52 -22.64 12.66 -28.27
C THR A 52 -22.83 11.41 -29.14
N GLY A 53 -23.30 10.33 -28.52
CA GLY A 53 -23.70 9.10 -29.18
C GLY A 53 -24.35 8.19 -28.15
N THR A 54 -25.67 8.23 -28.05
CA THR A 54 -26.51 7.41 -27.17
C THR A 54 -26.10 5.93 -27.21
N THR A 55 -25.43 5.47 -26.16
CA THR A 55 -25.62 4.15 -25.56
C THR A 55 -25.34 4.27 -24.07
N ASN A 56 -26.37 3.97 -23.28
CA ASN A 56 -26.25 3.80 -21.85
C ASN A 56 -25.31 2.62 -21.59
N GLU A 57 -24.26 2.80 -20.80
CA GLU A 57 -24.00 1.98 -19.62
C GLU A 57 -22.83 2.54 -18.79
N SER A 58 -23.11 2.63 -17.49
CA SER A 58 -22.31 3.20 -16.41
C SER A 58 -20.91 2.58 -16.34
N GLY A 59 -19.88 3.44 -16.28
CA GLY A 59 -18.47 3.07 -16.13
C GLY A 59 -18.19 2.31 -14.84
N THR A 60 -18.22 0.98 -14.93
CA THR A 60 -17.49 0.02 -14.10
C THR A 60 -17.28 -1.16 -15.02
N THR A 61 -16.04 -1.51 -15.33
CA THR A 61 -15.80 -2.63 -16.24
C THR A 61 -16.44 -3.89 -15.65
N LEU A 62 -17.06 -4.73 -16.49
CA LEU A 62 -17.69 -5.99 -16.06
C LEU A 62 -16.70 -6.90 -15.29
N ALA A 63 -15.39 -6.77 -15.55
CA ALA A 63 -14.32 -7.48 -14.87
C ALA A 63 -14.11 -7.05 -13.40
N GLU A 64 -14.15 -5.75 -13.08
CA GLU A 64 -13.97 -5.25 -11.70
C GLU A 64 -15.14 -5.66 -10.77
N LYS A 65 -16.33 -5.86 -11.35
CA LYS A 65 -17.50 -6.37 -10.61
C LYS A 65 -17.33 -7.84 -10.22
N ASP A 66 -16.72 -8.66 -11.07
CA ASP A 66 -16.51 -10.09 -10.84
C ASP A 66 -15.36 -10.33 -9.82
N GLU A 67 -14.29 -9.53 -9.89
CA GLU A 67 -13.13 -9.63 -9.00
C GLU A 67 -13.46 -9.38 -7.52
N THR A 68 -14.42 -8.50 -7.25
CA THR A 68 -14.86 -8.15 -5.89
C THR A 68 -15.99 -9.02 -5.36
N GLU A 69 -16.64 -9.83 -6.21
CA GLU A 69 -17.78 -10.66 -5.84
C GLU A 69 -17.42 -11.68 -4.75
N GLN A 70 -16.23 -12.28 -4.85
CA GLN A 70 -15.72 -13.25 -3.87
C GLN A 70 -15.68 -12.65 -2.47
N ILE A 71 -15.23 -11.41 -2.32
CA ILE A 71 -15.17 -10.69 -1.05
C ILE A 71 -16.60 -10.36 -0.56
N LEU A 72 -17.48 -9.95 -1.47
CA LEU A 72 -18.86 -9.56 -1.15
C LEU A 72 -19.71 -10.70 -0.56
N ARG A 73 -19.37 -11.97 -0.86
CA ARG A 73 -19.99 -13.17 -0.27
C ARG A 73 -19.76 -13.26 1.25
N HIS A 74 -18.69 -12.64 1.75
CA HIS A 74 -18.43 -12.53 3.19
C HIS A 74 -19.14 -11.32 3.80
N GLU A 75 -20.48 -11.32 3.74
CA GLU A 75 -21.31 -10.12 3.98
C GLU A 75 -21.08 -9.40 5.32
N LYS A 76 -20.64 -10.15 6.34
CA LYS A 76 -20.40 -9.65 7.69
C LYS A 76 -18.93 -9.26 7.96
N SER A 77 -18.07 -9.33 6.95
CA SER A 77 -16.66 -8.93 7.06
C SER A 77 -16.49 -7.43 6.84
N ALA A 78 -15.44 -6.86 7.44
CA ALA A 78 -15.05 -5.47 7.21
C ALA A 78 -14.64 -5.22 5.74
N ALA A 79 -13.98 -6.20 5.10
CA ALA A 79 -13.61 -6.16 3.69
C ALA A 79 -14.83 -6.06 2.76
N SER A 80 -15.86 -6.90 2.96
CA SER A 80 -17.12 -6.81 2.19
C SER A 80 -17.77 -5.44 2.34
N LEU A 81 -17.79 -4.90 3.55
CA LEU A 81 -18.34 -3.56 3.79
C LEU A 81 -17.56 -2.49 3.02
N LEU A 82 -16.22 -2.51 3.06
CA LEU A 82 -15.39 -1.58 2.28
C LEU A 82 -15.58 -1.74 0.77
N CYS A 83 -15.66 -2.98 0.26
CA CYS A 83 -15.97 -3.24 -1.15
C CYS A 83 -17.31 -2.61 -1.56
N ARG A 84 -18.37 -2.82 -0.77
CA ARG A 84 -19.70 -2.22 -1.03
C ARG A 84 -19.65 -0.70 -1.00
N LEU A 85 -18.99 -0.13 0.01
CA LEU A 85 -18.83 1.31 0.15
C LEU A 85 -18.07 1.92 -1.04
N ASN A 86 -17.04 1.24 -1.55
CA ASN A 86 -16.32 1.66 -2.75
C ASN A 86 -17.19 1.56 -4.02
N LEU A 87 -18.00 0.51 -4.18
CA LEU A 87 -18.94 0.37 -5.29
C LEU A 87 -20.06 1.42 -5.26
N LEU A 88 -20.42 1.91 -4.08
CA LEU A 88 -21.40 2.97 -3.90
C LEU A 88 -20.85 4.37 -4.19
N LYS A 89 -19.55 4.53 -4.53
CA LYS A 89 -18.96 5.78 -4.99
C LYS A 89 -19.44 6.11 -6.42
N SER A 90 -20.71 6.45 -6.57
CA SER A 90 -21.27 7.08 -7.77
C SER A 90 -21.03 8.59 -7.72
N PRO A 91 -20.88 9.29 -8.87
CA PRO A 91 -20.78 10.76 -8.92
C PRO A 91 -21.93 11.50 -8.22
N HIS A 92 -23.05 10.81 -7.97
CA HIS A 92 -24.24 11.35 -7.31
C HIS A 92 -24.42 10.92 -5.85
N THR A 93 -23.48 10.17 -5.26
CA THR A 93 -23.55 9.73 -3.87
C THR A 93 -23.12 10.85 -2.91
N THR A 94 -23.84 10.96 -1.78
CA THR A 94 -23.71 12.02 -0.76
C THR A 94 -22.26 12.34 -0.41
N GLN A 95 -21.92 13.63 -0.48
CA GLN A 95 -20.59 14.21 -0.21
C GLN A 95 -19.93 13.71 1.10
N ALA A 96 -20.73 13.34 2.10
CA ALA A 96 -20.28 12.81 3.39
C ALA A 96 -19.66 11.40 3.32
N LEU A 97 -20.24 10.46 2.55
CA LEU A 97 -19.69 9.11 2.35
C LEU A 97 -18.40 9.15 1.53
N ASN A 98 -18.35 10.04 0.54
CA ASN A 98 -17.15 10.25 -0.27
C ASN A 98 -15.99 10.81 0.57
N LEU A 99 -16.24 11.80 1.43
CA LEU A 99 -15.24 12.40 2.30
C LEU A 99 -14.72 11.43 3.37
N ALA A 100 -15.62 10.63 3.94
CA ALA A 100 -15.30 9.61 4.95
C ALA A 100 -14.72 8.32 4.36
N LEU A 101 -14.31 8.28 3.09
CA LEU A 101 -13.70 7.12 2.43
C LEU A 101 -12.63 7.53 1.40
N THR A 102 -12.20 8.80 1.39
CA THR A 102 -11.13 9.23 0.49
C THR A 102 -9.81 8.59 0.93
N LYS A 103 -9.04 8.13 -0.06
CA LYS A 103 -7.70 7.58 0.12
C LYS A 103 -6.77 8.52 0.91
N ASP A 104 -7.05 9.82 0.87
CA ASP A 104 -6.24 10.86 1.48
C ASP A 104 -6.62 11.15 2.95
N VAL A 105 -7.88 10.94 3.38
CA VAL A 105 -8.31 11.21 4.76
C VAL A 105 -8.19 9.98 5.66
N LEU A 106 -8.47 8.78 5.12
CA LEU A 106 -8.43 7.53 5.89
C LEU A 106 -7.15 6.73 5.70
N GLY A 107 -6.33 7.07 4.70
CA GLY A 107 -5.12 6.32 4.39
C GLY A 107 -5.37 4.85 3.99
N ILE A 108 -6.61 4.42 3.72
CA ILE A 108 -6.89 3.04 3.29
C ILE A 108 -6.37 2.85 1.86
N VAL A 109 -5.49 1.87 1.68
CA VAL A 109 -4.90 1.50 0.39
C VAL A 109 -5.81 0.49 -0.34
N GLY A 110 -6.32 -0.51 0.38
CA GLY A 110 -7.22 -1.52 -0.18
C GLY A 110 -7.36 -2.77 0.69
N ILE A 111 -7.80 -3.86 0.09
CA ILE A 111 -7.90 -5.19 0.73
C ILE A 111 -6.83 -6.08 0.10
N VAL A 112 -6.14 -6.92 0.88
CA VAL A 112 -5.01 -7.74 0.38
C VAL A 112 -5.37 -8.49 -0.90
N ALA A 113 -6.54 -9.14 -0.95
CA ALA A 113 -7.03 -9.86 -2.12
C ALA A 113 -7.12 -9.03 -3.42
N THR A 114 -7.27 -7.71 -3.33
CA THR A 114 -7.44 -6.81 -4.49
C THR A 114 -6.20 -5.97 -4.80
N LEU A 115 -5.11 -6.14 -4.04
CA LEU A 115 -3.90 -5.31 -4.16
C LEU A 115 -2.79 -5.94 -5.02
N GLY A 116 -3.00 -7.17 -5.47
CA GLY A 116 -2.09 -7.89 -6.37
C GLY A 116 -2.86 -8.81 -7.30
N ARG A 117 -2.24 -9.12 -8.45
CA ARG A 117 -2.77 -10.01 -9.48
C ARG A 117 -1.82 -11.19 -9.67
N VAL A 118 -2.36 -12.34 -10.02
CA VAL A 118 -1.56 -13.56 -10.28
C VAL A 118 -2.03 -14.19 -11.58
N ASP A 119 -1.10 -14.40 -12.52
CA ASP A 119 -1.43 -14.85 -13.88
C ASP A 119 -1.99 -16.29 -13.91
N ASP A 120 -1.44 -17.17 -13.08
CA ASP A 120 -1.85 -18.57 -13.00
C ASP A 120 -2.91 -18.80 -11.90
N ASP A 121 -4.06 -19.34 -12.29
CA ASP A 121 -5.19 -19.57 -11.37
C ASP A 121 -4.84 -20.56 -10.25
N ASN A 122 -4.06 -21.61 -10.56
CA ASN A 122 -3.65 -22.57 -9.55
C ASN A 122 -2.70 -21.94 -8.54
N LEU A 123 -1.72 -21.15 -9.00
CA LEU A 123 -0.82 -20.40 -8.13
C LEU A 123 -1.58 -19.38 -7.28
N SER A 124 -2.55 -18.67 -7.87
CA SER A 124 -3.43 -17.74 -7.14
C SER A 124 -4.11 -18.46 -5.97
N ARG A 125 -4.74 -19.61 -6.22
CA ARG A 125 -5.38 -20.43 -5.18
C ARG A 125 -4.38 -20.88 -4.11
N LEU A 126 -3.18 -21.35 -4.50
CA LEU A 126 -2.16 -21.81 -3.57
C LEU A 126 -1.62 -20.69 -2.67
N LEU A 127 -1.41 -19.50 -3.23
CA LEU A 127 -0.98 -18.33 -2.47
C LEU A 127 -2.06 -17.86 -1.51
N SER A 128 -3.33 -17.88 -1.93
CA SER A 128 -4.46 -17.53 -1.08
C SER A 128 -4.73 -18.58 0.01
N GLU A 129 -4.55 -19.87 -0.29
CA GLU A 129 -4.55 -20.95 0.70
C GLU A 129 -3.42 -20.74 1.72
N TYR A 130 -2.23 -20.39 1.24
CA TYR A 130 -1.09 -20.09 2.10
C TYR A 130 -1.41 -18.93 3.02
N LEU A 131 -1.86 -17.78 2.52
CA LEU A 131 -2.17 -16.63 3.38
C LEU A 131 -3.33 -16.91 4.34
N GLY A 132 -4.33 -17.66 3.89
CA GLY A 132 -5.55 -17.91 4.63
C GLY A 132 -6.56 -16.77 4.50
N LEU A 133 -7.82 -17.09 4.75
CA LEU A 133 -8.96 -16.20 4.50
C LEU A 133 -8.87 -14.88 5.28
N GLU A 134 -8.49 -14.92 6.56
CA GLU A 134 -8.39 -13.71 7.40
C GLU A 134 -7.37 -12.71 6.84
N THR A 135 -6.23 -13.20 6.35
CA THR A 135 -5.19 -12.35 5.73
C THR A 135 -5.62 -11.87 4.34
N MET A 136 -6.27 -12.71 3.54
CA MET A 136 -6.81 -12.29 2.24
C MET A 136 -7.87 -11.18 2.37
N LEU A 137 -8.65 -11.19 3.45
CA LEU A 137 -9.65 -10.16 3.77
C LEU A 137 -9.08 -8.99 4.60
N ALA A 138 -7.77 -8.92 4.84
CA ALA A 138 -7.19 -7.86 5.65
C ALA A 138 -7.27 -6.50 4.95
N ILE A 139 -7.56 -5.47 5.72
CA ILE A 139 -7.57 -4.07 5.28
C ILE A 139 -6.15 -3.52 5.39
N VAL A 140 -5.66 -2.90 4.32
CA VAL A 140 -4.34 -2.29 4.30
C VAL A 140 -4.48 -0.77 4.42
N CYS A 141 -3.91 -0.22 5.48
CA CYS A 141 -3.79 1.22 5.73
C CYS A 141 -2.35 1.68 5.47
N ARG A 142 -2.19 2.90 4.96
CA ARG A 142 -0.88 3.52 4.75
C ARG A 142 -0.22 3.83 6.10
N THR A 143 -0.95 4.48 6.99
CA THR A 143 -0.45 5.01 8.27
C THR A 143 -1.22 4.45 9.46
N TYR A 144 -0.64 4.56 10.66
CA TYR A 144 -1.30 4.15 11.90
C TYR A 144 -2.54 5.01 12.21
N GLU A 145 -2.57 6.28 11.78
CA GLU A 145 -3.78 7.12 11.85
C GLU A 145 -4.94 6.48 11.09
N GLY A 146 -4.69 5.90 9.92
CA GLY A 146 -5.72 5.16 9.18
C GLY A 146 -6.29 3.99 9.96
N VAL A 147 -5.45 3.26 10.72
CA VAL A 147 -5.89 2.17 11.59
C VAL A 147 -6.80 2.69 12.71
N LYS A 148 -6.42 3.80 13.36
CA LYS A 148 -7.21 4.41 14.46
C LYS A 148 -8.56 4.95 14.02
N VAL A 149 -8.71 5.36 12.76
CA VAL A 149 -10.00 5.83 12.25
C VAL A 149 -10.96 4.68 11.98
N LEU A 150 -10.45 3.46 11.72
CA LEU A 150 -11.31 2.28 11.49
C LEU A 150 -12.07 1.87 12.75
N GLU A 151 -11.42 1.83 13.91
CA GLU A 151 -12.00 1.31 15.15
C GLU A 151 -11.78 2.28 16.30
N LYS A 152 -12.85 2.61 17.05
CA LYS A 152 -12.78 3.48 18.22
C LYS A 152 -13.31 2.78 19.46
N TYR A 153 -12.64 3.04 20.58
CA TYR A 153 -13.01 2.52 21.89
C TYR A 153 -13.37 3.67 22.82
N ASP A 154 -14.33 3.43 23.72
CA ASP A 154 -14.62 4.34 24.83
C ASP A 154 -13.59 4.17 25.97
N ALA A 155 -13.78 4.92 27.06
CA ALA A 155 -12.88 4.89 28.21
C ALA A 155 -12.82 3.52 28.91
N ASP A 156 -13.86 2.68 28.74
CA ASP A 156 -13.94 1.34 29.32
C ASP A 156 -13.34 0.28 28.37
N GLY A 157 -12.83 0.69 27.20
CA GLY A 157 -12.29 -0.21 26.18
C GLY A 157 -13.37 -0.94 25.37
N THR A 158 -14.62 -0.46 25.40
CA THR A 158 -15.72 -1.01 24.61
C THR A 158 -15.77 -0.36 23.23
N ILE A 159 -16.09 -1.15 22.20
CA ILE A 159 -16.22 -0.67 20.83
C ILE A 159 -17.36 0.34 20.72
N ILE A 160 -17.05 1.52 20.17
CA ILE A 160 -18.05 2.55 19.85
C ILE A 160 -18.71 2.19 18.51
N SER A 161 -19.86 1.52 18.57
CA SER A 161 -20.58 1.00 17.39
C SER A 161 -21.04 2.06 16.38
N THR A 162 -21.10 3.33 16.78
CA THR A 162 -21.50 4.46 15.92
C THR A 162 -20.31 5.15 15.25
N ALA A 163 -19.07 4.75 15.54
CA ALA A 163 -17.87 5.38 15.03
C ALA A 163 -17.13 4.49 14.02
N GLY A 164 -16.18 5.10 13.30
CA GLY A 164 -15.29 4.40 12.38
C GLY A 164 -16.03 3.58 11.32
N ILE A 165 -15.50 2.39 11.04
CA ILE A 165 -16.08 1.48 10.05
C ILE A 165 -17.43 0.90 10.49
N HIS A 166 -17.68 0.78 11.80
CA HIS A 166 -18.96 0.32 12.36
C HIS A 166 -20.09 1.33 12.13
N GLY A 167 -19.81 2.62 12.34
CA GLY A 167 -20.74 3.71 12.04
C GLY A 167 -21.05 3.79 10.54
N LEU A 168 -20.03 3.66 9.69
CA LEU A 168 -20.20 3.59 8.23
C LEU A 168 -21.08 2.41 7.83
N GLY A 169 -20.83 1.22 8.38
CA GLY A 169 -21.67 0.05 8.16
C GLY A 169 -23.12 0.29 8.54
N SER A 170 -23.35 0.84 9.73
CA SER A 170 -24.70 1.11 10.25
C SER A 170 -25.47 2.08 9.35
N SER A 171 -24.80 3.08 8.76
CA SER A 171 -25.43 4.04 7.85
C SER A 171 -26.00 3.43 6.56
N ILE A 172 -25.49 2.25 6.15
CA ILE A 172 -26.00 1.49 5.01
C ILE A 172 -26.75 0.21 5.44
N GLY A 173 -27.14 0.11 6.71
CA GLY A 173 -27.86 -1.05 7.25
C GLY A 173 -27.04 -2.34 7.30
N LYS A 174 -25.71 -2.24 7.40
CA LYS A 174 -24.79 -3.38 7.50
C LYS A 174 -24.05 -3.38 8.83
N SER A 175 -23.58 -4.55 9.25
CA SER A 175 -22.78 -4.69 10.46
C SER A 175 -21.62 -5.64 10.21
N ILE A 176 -20.50 -5.35 10.86
CA ILE A 176 -19.33 -6.22 10.90
C ILE A 176 -19.49 -7.18 12.07
N LYS A 177 -19.18 -8.45 11.87
CA LYS A 177 -19.19 -9.46 12.92
C LYS A 177 -17.80 -10.10 13.06
N GLY A 178 -17.31 -10.14 14.30
CA GLY A 178 -16.03 -10.75 14.61
C GLY A 178 -14.86 -9.79 14.42
N ARG A 179 -13.64 -10.31 14.60
CA ARG A 179 -12.41 -9.55 14.42
C ARG A 179 -12.09 -9.46 12.93
N PHE A 180 -11.38 -8.40 12.54
CA PHE A 180 -10.82 -8.25 11.21
C PHE A 180 -9.36 -7.81 11.32
N LEU A 181 -8.54 -8.19 10.35
CA LEU A 181 -7.13 -7.83 10.31
C LEU A 181 -6.93 -6.48 9.61
N VAL A 182 -6.10 -5.64 10.19
CA VAL A 182 -5.63 -4.39 9.58
C VAL A 182 -4.11 -4.42 9.53
N ILE A 183 -3.52 -4.09 8.38
CA ILE A 183 -2.08 -4.01 8.17
C ILE A 183 -1.72 -2.54 7.90
N CYS A 184 -0.81 -1.98 8.70
CA CYS A 184 -0.29 -0.64 8.48
C CYS A 184 1.02 -0.71 7.71
N LEU A 185 1.10 -0.12 6.51
CA LEU A 185 2.29 -0.19 5.65
C LEU A 185 3.50 0.50 6.25
N GLU A 186 3.33 1.65 6.89
CA GLU A 186 4.44 2.40 7.49
C GLU A 186 5.02 1.74 8.75
N ASP A 187 4.24 0.86 9.40
CA ASP A 187 4.71 0.07 10.54
C ASP A 187 5.39 -1.25 10.09
N LEU A 188 5.31 -1.62 8.81
CA LEU A 188 6.03 -2.77 8.27
C LEU A 188 7.49 -2.41 8.01
N SER A 189 8.39 -3.36 8.31
CA SER A 189 9.79 -3.24 7.88
C SER A 189 9.90 -3.54 6.39
N PRO A 190 10.29 -2.56 5.54
CA PRO A 190 10.45 -2.80 4.11
C PRO A 190 11.65 -3.72 3.84
N TYR A 191 11.62 -4.41 2.73
CA TYR A 191 12.79 -5.10 2.19
C TYR A 191 13.86 -4.08 1.82
N VAL A 192 15.05 -4.21 2.43
CA VAL A 192 16.18 -3.29 2.24
C VAL A 192 17.20 -3.77 1.20
N GLY A 193 16.93 -4.86 0.49
CA GLY A 193 17.81 -5.32 -0.58
C GLY A 193 17.51 -4.65 -1.93
N GLY A 194 18.20 -5.10 -2.98
CA GLY A 194 18.07 -4.52 -4.31
C GLY A 194 16.84 -5.00 -5.08
N PHE A 195 16.52 -4.28 -6.15
CA PHE A 195 15.53 -4.68 -7.15
C PHE A 195 16.23 -5.26 -8.39
N VAL A 196 15.48 -6.02 -9.20
CA VAL A 196 15.95 -6.46 -10.52
C VAL A 196 16.08 -5.22 -11.41
N ALA A 197 17.23 -5.05 -12.05
CA ALA A 197 17.49 -3.91 -12.93
C ALA A 197 16.53 -3.90 -14.13
N ASP A 198 16.02 -2.72 -14.47
CA ASP A 198 15.14 -2.47 -15.61
C ASP A 198 13.86 -3.34 -15.66
N ASP A 199 13.43 -3.88 -14.51
CA ASP A 199 12.19 -4.66 -14.39
C ASP A 199 11.00 -3.73 -14.13
N PRO A 200 10.00 -3.65 -15.05
CA PRO A 200 8.87 -2.74 -14.91
C PRO A 200 7.96 -3.08 -13.73
N GLN A 201 8.01 -4.31 -13.22
CA GLN A 201 7.24 -4.76 -12.05
C GLN A 201 8.01 -4.58 -10.73
N ARG A 202 9.19 -3.94 -10.78
CA ARG A 202 10.10 -3.72 -9.66
C ARG A 202 10.29 -4.98 -8.81
N LYS A 203 10.55 -6.12 -9.44
CA LYS A 203 10.79 -7.38 -8.72
C LYS A 203 11.97 -7.28 -7.76
N LEU A 204 11.89 -7.99 -6.64
CA LEU A 204 12.95 -8.00 -5.64
C LEU A 204 14.12 -8.87 -6.13
N SER A 205 15.34 -8.36 -6.03
CA SER A 205 16.57 -9.10 -6.31
C SER A 205 16.94 -9.97 -5.10
N LEU A 206 16.24 -11.10 -4.99
CA LEU A 206 16.44 -12.09 -3.93
C LEU A 206 17.51 -13.11 -4.36
N PRO A 207 18.53 -13.40 -3.51
CA PRO A 207 19.50 -14.43 -3.82
C PRO A 207 18.83 -15.80 -3.95
N LYS A 208 19.03 -16.49 -5.07
CA LYS A 208 18.48 -17.83 -5.29
C LYS A 208 18.89 -18.80 -4.15
N PRO A 209 18.01 -19.76 -3.77
CA PRO A 209 18.35 -20.74 -2.75
C PRO A 209 19.52 -21.61 -3.21
N LYS A 210 20.35 -22.05 -2.27
CA LYS A 210 21.52 -22.89 -2.54
C LYS A 210 21.49 -24.14 -1.67
N LEU A 211 21.61 -25.30 -2.30
CA LEU A 211 21.81 -26.59 -1.65
C LEU A 211 23.22 -26.65 -1.02
N PRO A 212 23.51 -27.66 -0.17
CA PRO A 212 24.83 -27.83 0.44
C PRO A 212 25.99 -27.97 -0.58
N ASN A 213 25.69 -28.41 -1.80
CA ASN A 213 26.66 -28.46 -2.91
C ASN A 213 26.89 -27.10 -3.60
N GLY A 214 26.21 -26.04 -3.15
CA GLY A 214 26.29 -24.69 -3.70
C GLY A 214 25.38 -24.40 -4.90
N GLU A 215 24.71 -25.42 -5.43
CA GLU A 215 23.83 -25.30 -6.60
C GLU A 215 22.42 -24.84 -6.21
N CYS A 216 21.74 -24.17 -7.14
CA CYS A 216 20.32 -23.87 -6.98
C CYS A 216 19.50 -25.15 -7.17
N PRO A 217 18.49 -25.43 -6.31
CA PRO A 217 17.54 -26.50 -6.56
C PRO A 217 16.98 -26.42 -7.99
N PRO A 218 17.09 -27.47 -8.82
CA PRO A 218 16.70 -27.42 -10.23
C PRO A 218 15.22 -27.09 -10.47
N ALA A 219 14.36 -27.38 -9.49
CA ALA A 219 12.93 -27.18 -9.57
C ALA A 219 12.44 -25.89 -8.91
N PHE A 220 13.35 -25.07 -8.38
CA PHE A 220 13.01 -23.74 -7.88
C PHE A 220 12.55 -22.87 -9.06
N LEU A 221 11.33 -22.35 -8.96
CA LEU A 221 10.72 -21.54 -10.00
C LEU A 221 10.99 -20.05 -9.75
N ASP A 222 10.52 -19.54 -8.62
CA ASP A 222 10.73 -18.16 -8.18
C ASP A 222 10.34 -18.01 -6.70
N TYR A 223 10.49 -16.81 -6.17
CA TYR A 223 9.89 -16.39 -4.90
C TYR A 223 8.45 -15.89 -5.11
N ALA A 224 7.54 -16.26 -4.22
CA ALA A 224 6.12 -15.88 -4.29
C ALA A 224 5.90 -14.36 -4.34
N VAL A 225 6.72 -13.58 -3.64
CA VAL A 225 6.65 -12.11 -3.70
C VAL A 225 6.88 -11.55 -5.11
N ASN A 226 7.64 -12.25 -5.96
CA ASN A 226 7.94 -11.86 -7.35
C ASN A 226 6.91 -12.38 -8.37
N THR A 227 6.00 -13.26 -7.96
CA THR A 227 4.91 -13.77 -8.83
C THR A 227 3.64 -12.94 -8.74
N ILE A 228 3.57 -12.00 -7.79
CA ILE A 228 2.47 -11.03 -7.70
C ILE A 228 2.74 -9.90 -8.70
N ASN A 229 1.77 -9.62 -9.55
CA ASN A 229 1.74 -8.45 -10.43
C ASN A 229 1.01 -7.30 -9.72
N LEU A 230 1.55 -6.10 -9.83
CA LEU A 230 1.04 -4.90 -9.17
C LEU A 230 0.66 -3.85 -10.21
N ASP A 231 -0.39 -3.10 -9.90
CA ASP A 231 -0.72 -1.86 -10.62
C ASP A 231 0.43 -0.85 -10.45
N ASP A 232 0.73 -0.07 -11.49
CA ASP A 232 1.82 0.91 -11.51
C ASP A 232 1.74 1.90 -10.34
N LYS A 233 0.53 2.38 -10.05
CA LYS A 233 0.22 3.25 -8.91
C LYS A 233 0.59 2.66 -7.54
N ASN A 234 0.90 1.37 -7.44
CA ASN A 234 1.28 0.69 -6.21
C ASN A 234 2.74 0.25 -6.19
N LEU A 235 3.48 0.46 -7.30
CA LEU A 235 4.86 0.02 -7.44
C LEU A 235 5.84 0.83 -6.62
N ASP A 236 5.68 2.15 -6.49
CA ASP A 236 6.67 3.03 -5.84
C ASP A 236 6.02 4.23 -5.13
N CYS A 237 6.71 4.90 -4.19
CA CYS A 237 6.27 6.13 -3.54
C CYS A 237 4.89 6.04 -2.85
N LEU A 238 4.53 4.87 -2.30
CA LEU A 238 3.24 4.67 -1.62
C LEU A 238 3.29 5.04 -0.12
N THR A 239 4.42 4.80 0.53
CA THR A 239 4.69 5.20 1.93
C THR A 239 5.46 6.51 1.99
N SER A 240 5.48 7.19 3.14
CA SER A 240 6.39 8.33 3.41
C SER A 240 7.86 8.02 3.11
N GLY A 241 8.33 6.78 3.37
CA GLY A 241 9.67 6.33 3.04
C GLY A 241 9.95 6.06 1.55
N GLY A 242 8.99 6.34 0.66
CA GLY A 242 9.15 6.14 -0.78
C GLY A 242 8.89 4.71 -1.26
N HIS A 243 8.53 3.78 -0.38
CA HIS A 243 8.33 2.37 -0.74
C HIS A 243 6.98 2.09 -1.42
N GLY A 244 6.94 1.08 -2.29
CA GLY A 244 5.75 0.46 -2.86
C GLY A 244 5.25 -0.77 -2.10
N LEU A 245 4.24 -1.46 -2.65
CA LEU A 245 3.62 -2.63 -2.01
C LEU A 245 4.49 -3.90 -2.03
N ARG A 246 5.40 -4.03 -3.00
CA ARG A 246 6.17 -5.29 -3.15
C ARG A 246 7.13 -5.46 -1.99
N GLU A 247 7.94 -4.44 -1.73
CA GLU A 247 8.95 -4.41 -0.69
C GLU A 247 8.37 -4.20 0.72
N THR A 248 7.12 -3.73 0.85
CA THR A 248 6.43 -3.59 2.14
C THR A 248 5.46 -4.75 2.37
N LEU A 249 4.21 -4.62 1.90
CA LEU A 249 3.11 -5.55 2.14
C LEU A 249 3.44 -6.98 1.70
N PHE A 250 3.74 -7.18 0.42
CA PHE A 250 3.88 -8.54 -0.12
C PHE A 250 5.16 -9.22 0.36
N TYR A 251 6.23 -8.46 0.63
CA TYR A 251 7.40 -9.00 1.32
C TYR A 251 7.10 -9.36 2.78
N SER A 252 6.29 -8.60 3.50
CA SER A 252 5.88 -9.00 4.86
C SER A 252 4.99 -10.24 4.87
N LEU A 253 4.15 -10.43 3.84
CA LEU A 253 3.23 -11.56 3.74
C LEU A 253 3.90 -12.85 3.27
N PHE A 254 4.82 -12.75 2.31
CA PHE A 254 5.46 -13.92 1.69
C PHE A 254 6.93 -14.08 2.05
N SER A 255 7.61 -13.02 2.50
CA SER A 255 9.06 -13.01 2.75
C SER A 255 9.81 -13.67 1.57
N ARG A 256 10.63 -14.69 1.85
CA ARG A 256 11.33 -15.51 0.84
C ARG A 256 10.64 -16.85 0.59
N LEU A 257 9.31 -16.90 0.63
CA LEU A 257 8.51 -18.08 0.28
C LEU A 257 8.87 -18.56 -1.13
N GLN A 258 9.39 -19.79 -1.22
CA GLN A 258 9.91 -20.38 -2.45
C GLN A 258 8.81 -21.16 -3.18
N ILE A 259 8.78 -21.11 -4.51
CA ILE A 259 7.84 -21.89 -5.32
C ILE A 259 8.59 -22.98 -6.09
N TYR A 260 8.05 -24.19 -6.04
CA TYR A 260 8.56 -25.39 -6.70
C TYR A 260 7.51 -26.00 -7.63
N ARG A 261 7.94 -26.80 -8.61
CA ARG A 261 7.03 -27.48 -9.53
C ARG A 261 6.24 -28.60 -8.85
N THR A 262 6.90 -29.50 -8.14
CA THR A 262 6.26 -30.63 -7.44
C THR A 262 6.65 -30.73 -5.97
N ARG A 263 5.83 -31.43 -5.17
CA ARG A 263 6.09 -31.71 -3.75
C ARG A 263 7.37 -32.54 -3.58
N ALA A 264 7.61 -33.50 -4.48
CA ALA A 264 8.82 -34.33 -4.44
C ALA A 264 10.08 -33.48 -4.61
N GLU A 265 10.10 -32.57 -5.59
CA GLU A 265 11.22 -31.67 -5.81
C GLU A 265 11.38 -30.65 -4.68
N MET A 266 10.27 -30.13 -4.14
CA MET A 266 10.28 -29.25 -2.96
C MET A 266 10.93 -29.95 -1.74
N HIS A 267 10.68 -31.24 -1.55
CA HIS A 267 11.29 -32.01 -0.46
C HIS A 267 12.81 -32.18 -0.64
N LEU A 268 13.30 -32.33 -1.87
CA LEU A 268 14.74 -32.38 -2.15
C LEU A 268 15.44 -31.06 -1.80
N ALA A 269 14.70 -29.95 -1.84
CA ALA A 269 15.19 -28.61 -1.50
C ALA A 269 15.04 -28.24 -0.02
N LEU A 270 14.55 -29.14 0.85
CA LEU A 270 14.39 -28.90 2.29
C LEU A 270 15.59 -28.22 2.97
N PRO A 271 16.85 -28.61 2.70
CA PRO A 271 18.01 -28.00 3.35
C PRO A 271 18.17 -26.50 3.11
N CYS A 272 17.55 -25.93 2.07
CA CYS A 272 17.66 -24.52 1.71
C CYS A 272 16.33 -23.74 1.81
N ILE A 273 15.30 -24.33 2.42
CA ILE A 273 14.01 -23.68 2.67
C ILE A 273 13.99 -23.15 4.11
N ASN A 274 13.94 -21.81 4.25
CA ASN A 274 13.91 -21.14 5.56
C ASN A 274 12.52 -20.57 5.87
N ASP A 275 12.03 -19.67 5.02
CA ASP A 275 10.82 -18.87 5.24
C ASP A 275 9.52 -19.56 4.76
N GLY A 276 9.64 -20.75 4.18
CA GLY A 276 8.52 -21.54 3.66
C GLY A 276 8.70 -21.92 2.20
N ALA A 277 7.87 -22.85 1.74
CA ALA A 277 7.81 -23.25 0.34
C ALA A 277 6.40 -23.72 -0.08
N LEU A 278 6.10 -23.52 -1.36
CA LEU A 278 4.93 -24.05 -2.05
C LEU A 278 5.36 -24.91 -3.23
N SER A 279 4.53 -25.88 -3.57
CA SER A 279 4.65 -26.64 -4.82
C SER A 279 3.35 -26.53 -5.62
N LEU A 280 3.44 -26.51 -6.96
CA LEU A 280 2.27 -26.34 -7.82
C LEU A 280 1.27 -27.51 -7.73
N ASP A 281 1.74 -28.69 -7.32
CA ASP A 281 0.90 -29.86 -6.97
C ASP A 281 0.37 -29.82 -5.51
N GLY A 282 0.53 -28.69 -4.82
CA GLY A 282 -0.14 -28.33 -3.57
C GLY A 282 0.50 -28.85 -2.30
N GLY A 283 1.81 -29.10 -2.30
CA GLY A 283 2.56 -29.20 -1.06
C GLY A 283 2.83 -27.81 -0.46
N VAL A 284 2.70 -27.70 0.86
CA VAL A 284 2.95 -26.45 1.60
C VAL A 284 3.86 -26.71 2.81
N ILE A 285 4.93 -25.93 2.89
CA ILE A 285 5.82 -25.82 4.05
C ILE A 285 5.70 -24.39 4.56
N LYS A 286 5.19 -24.23 5.79
CA LYS A 286 4.94 -22.91 6.37
C LYS A 286 6.20 -22.19 6.83
N LYS A 287 7.13 -22.96 7.38
CA LYS A 287 8.47 -22.57 7.79
C LYS A 287 9.27 -23.84 8.00
N SER A 288 10.58 -23.72 8.18
CA SER A 288 11.41 -24.88 8.53
C SER A 288 10.80 -25.69 9.69
N GLY A 289 10.62 -27.00 9.46
CA GLY A 289 10.01 -27.93 10.42
C GLY A 289 8.48 -27.90 10.53
N VAL A 290 7.76 -27.05 9.79
CA VAL A 290 6.29 -26.95 9.86
C VAL A 290 5.65 -27.25 8.50
N PHE A 291 4.99 -28.40 8.43
CA PHE A 291 4.34 -28.93 7.23
C PHE A 291 2.82 -28.84 7.34
N ILE A 292 2.15 -28.53 6.24
CA ILE A 292 0.69 -28.66 6.13
C ILE A 292 0.38 -29.92 5.31
N LEU A 293 -0.42 -30.81 5.89
CA LEU A 293 -0.81 -32.09 5.30
C LEU A 293 -2.34 -32.20 5.30
N GLY A 294 -2.88 -33.04 4.40
CA GLY A 294 -4.32 -33.29 4.26
C GLY A 294 -4.87 -32.81 2.91
N SER A 295 -6.18 -32.99 2.73
CA SER A 295 -6.88 -32.54 1.54
C SER A 295 -6.96 -31.01 1.50
N ARG A 296 -6.85 -30.46 0.29
CA ARG A 296 -7.01 -29.01 0.07
C ARG A 296 -8.45 -28.60 0.37
N LYS A 297 -8.61 -27.40 0.91
CA LYS A 297 -9.92 -26.77 1.07
C LYS A 297 -10.23 -25.93 -0.17
N ASP A 298 -11.51 -25.81 -0.51
CA ASP A 298 -11.94 -24.86 -1.52
C ASP A 298 -11.63 -23.43 -1.04
N ILE A 299 -11.02 -22.65 -1.93
CA ILE A 299 -10.60 -21.28 -1.64
C ILE A 299 -11.74 -20.32 -1.99
N GLU A 300 -12.23 -19.63 -0.96
CA GLU A 300 -13.36 -18.69 -1.08
C GLU A 300 -12.97 -17.37 -1.72
N VAL A 301 -11.74 -16.90 -1.45
CA VAL A 301 -11.19 -15.64 -1.95
C VAL A 301 -9.79 -15.90 -2.49
N LYS A 302 -9.56 -15.59 -3.76
CA LYS A 302 -8.26 -15.71 -4.43
C LYS A 302 -7.81 -14.38 -5.04
N PHE A 303 -6.52 -14.27 -5.38
CA PHE A 303 -6.05 -13.14 -6.15
C PHE A 303 -6.68 -13.13 -7.55
N PRO A 304 -7.09 -11.96 -8.07
CA PRO A 304 -7.59 -11.85 -9.42
C PRO A 304 -6.52 -12.19 -10.46
N ALA A 305 -6.97 -12.68 -11.61
CA ALA A 305 -6.08 -12.87 -12.75
C ALA A 305 -5.64 -11.50 -13.29
N THR A 306 -4.52 -11.48 -14.01
CA THR A 306 -4.22 -10.37 -14.91
C THR A 306 -5.25 -10.38 -16.03
N SER A 307 -6.18 -9.43 -16.00
CA SER A 307 -7.01 -9.13 -17.16
C SER A 307 -6.09 -8.59 -18.25
N GLY A 308 -5.95 -9.32 -19.35
CA GLY A 308 -5.30 -8.82 -20.55
C GLY A 308 -6.20 -7.80 -21.25
N GLU A 309 -6.37 -6.61 -20.66
CA GLU A 309 -6.79 -5.35 -21.32
C GLU A 309 -7.09 -4.26 -20.27
N SER A 310 -6.40 -3.13 -20.35
CA SER A 310 -7.02 -1.96 -21.00
C SER A 310 -5.91 -1.04 -21.51
N SER A 311 -6.00 -0.67 -22.79
CA SER A 311 -5.11 0.29 -23.44
C SER A 311 -5.35 1.69 -22.89
N MET A 312 -4.84 2.00 -21.70
CA MET A 312 -4.54 3.38 -21.34
C MET A 312 -3.22 3.76 -22.01
N SER A 313 -3.19 4.91 -22.67
CA SER A 313 -1.98 5.44 -23.30
C SER A 313 -0.84 5.44 -22.29
N ALA A 314 0.33 4.90 -22.64
CA ALA A 314 1.51 4.89 -21.77
C ALA A 314 1.83 6.29 -21.17
N LYS A 315 1.51 7.36 -21.92
CA LYS A 315 1.66 8.75 -21.46
C LYS A 315 0.78 9.11 -20.26
N TYR A 316 -0.40 8.50 -20.15
CA TYR A 316 -1.32 8.72 -19.02
C TYR A 316 -0.74 8.12 -17.73
N LEU A 317 -0.31 6.86 -17.79
CA LEU A 317 0.32 6.16 -16.65
C LEU A 317 1.61 6.87 -16.21
N GLU A 318 2.45 7.26 -17.16
CA GLU A 318 3.68 8.01 -16.89
C GLU A 318 3.39 9.37 -16.22
N THR A 319 2.31 10.05 -16.62
CA THR A 319 1.90 11.32 -16.01
C THR A 319 1.36 11.10 -14.59
N GLU A 320 0.58 10.05 -14.34
CA GLU A 320 0.10 9.70 -12.99
C GLU A 320 1.26 9.35 -12.04
N ASP A 321 2.23 8.56 -12.51
CA ASP A 321 3.43 8.21 -11.74
C ASP A 321 4.27 9.45 -11.40
N MET A 322 4.42 10.37 -12.36
CA MET A 322 5.09 11.65 -12.12
C MET A 322 4.36 12.49 -11.07
N ILE A 323 3.03 12.60 -11.15
CA ILE A 323 2.22 13.31 -10.15
C ILE A 323 2.41 12.67 -8.77
N LYS A 324 2.41 11.34 -8.71
CA LYS A 324 2.60 10.60 -7.45
C LYS A 324 3.96 10.89 -6.84
N LYS A 325 5.02 10.86 -7.64
CA LYS A 325 6.38 11.18 -7.21
C LYS A 325 6.50 12.61 -6.70
N LEU A 326 5.94 13.59 -7.42
CA LEU A 326 5.94 14.99 -6.98
C LEU A 326 5.15 15.21 -5.68
N LYS A 327 4.02 14.52 -5.51
CA LYS A 327 3.26 14.56 -4.24
C LYS A 327 4.09 14.00 -3.08
N TRP A 328 4.81 12.91 -3.31
CA TRP A 328 5.72 12.33 -2.34
C TRP A 328 6.85 13.30 -1.97
N GLU A 329 7.53 13.87 -2.98
CA GLU A 329 8.59 14.87 -2.78
C GLU A 329 8.08 16.08 -1.99
N ARG A 330 6.91 16.62 -2.35
CA ARG A 330 6.28 17.73 -1.63
C ARG A 330 5.99 17.41 -0.17
N SER A 331 5.57 16.18 0.13
CA SER A 331 5.38 15.73 1.52
C SER A 331 6.69 15.82 2.29
N HIS A 332 7.79 15.34 1.70
CA HIS A 332 9.10 15.34 2.35
C HIS A 332 9.64 16.77 2.58
N VAL A 333 9.48 17.68 1.60
CA VAL A 333 9.85 19.09 1.79
C VAL A 333 9.00 19.75 2.89
N THR A 334 7.74 19.35 3.04
CA THR A 334 6.88 19.84 4.13
C THR A 334 7.38 19.37 5.50
N GLU A 335 7.84 18.12 5.61
CA GLU A 335 8.46 17.57 6.83
C GLU A 335 9.79 18.25 7.15
N ASP A 336 10.62 18.55 6.15
CA ASP A 336 11.84 19.36 6.32
C ASP A 336 11.51 20.76 6.86
N MET A 337 10.48 21.42 6.31
CA MET A 337 10.06 22.74 6.76
C MET A 337 9.55 22.73 8.22
N GLN A 338 8.82 21.68 8.61
CA GLN A 338 8.36 21.52 9.98
C GLN A 338 9.54 21.34 10.95
N ARG A 339 10.53 20.51 10.60
CA ARG A 339 11.76 20.35 11.40
C ARG A 339 12.53 21.67 11.52
N GLU A 340 12.63 22.43 10.44
CA GLU A 340 13.31 23.73 10.46
C GLU A 340 12.55 24.75 11.35
N GLN A 341 11.22 24.70 11.38
CA GLN A 341 10.39 25.52 12.25
C GLN A 341 10.63 25.19 13.74
N GLU A 342 10.76 23.91 14.10
CA GLU A 342 11.08 23.50 15.47
C GLU A 342 12.47 24.01 15.92
N LEU A 343 13.46 23.98 15.02
CA LEU A 343 14.79 24.55 15.28
C LEU A 343 14.75 26.07 15.48
N LEU A 344 13.96 26.77 14.65
CA LEU A 344 13.74 28.20 14.78
C LEU A 344 13.11 28.56 16.14
N ASP A 345 12.09 27.81 16.55
CA ASP A 345 11.39 28.03 17.82
C ASP A 345 12.33 27.80 19.00
N PHE A 346 13.18 26.77 18.93
CA PHE A 346 14.22 26.51 19.93
C PHE A 346 15.25 27.65 19.99
N ALA A 347 15.74 28.14 18.84
CA ALA A 347 16.68 29.26 18.78
C ALA A 347 16.08 30.55 19.37
N LYS A 348 14.81 30.86 19.06
CA LYS A 348 14.06 32.00 19.61
C LYS A 348 13.84 31.88 21.13
N ALA A 349 13.54 30.68 21.62
CA ALA A 349 13.41 30.44 23.06
C ALA A 349 14.74 30.65 23.81
N ASN A 350 15.86 30.20 23.25
CA ASN A 350 17.20 30.41 23.83
C ASN A 350 17.61 31.88 23.84
N PHE A 351 17.27 32.63 22.79
CA PHE A 351 17.47 34.08 22.74
C PHE A 351 16.71 34.77 23.89
N THR A 352 15.46 34.39 24.11
CA THR A 352 14.57 35.00 25.12
C THR A 352 15.01 34.69 26.56
N ARG A 353 15.60 33.51 26.81
CA ARG A 353 16.15 33.12 28.14
C ARG A 353 17.45 33.83 28.51
N GLN A 354 18.11 34.50 27.57
CA GLN A 354 19.38 35.20 27.77
C GLN A 354 19.23 36.72 27.85
N VAL A 355 18.00 37.24 27.71
CA VAL A 355 17.65 38.67 27.86
C VAL A 355 17.29 39.00 29.29
#